data_AF-A0A7U2FKG4-F1
#
_entry.id   AF-A0A7U2FKG4-F1
#
_cell.length_a   1.000
_cell.length_b   1.000
_cell.length_c   1.000
_cell.angle_alpha   90.00
_cell.angle_beta   90.00
_cell.angle_gamma   90.00
#
_symmetry.space_group_name_H-M   'P 1'
#
loop_
_entity.id
_entity.type
_entity.pdbx_description
1 polymer ?
#
loop_
_entity_poly.entity_id
_entity_poly.type
_entity_poly.pdbx_seq_one_letter_code
_entity_poly.pdbx_strand_id
1 'polypeptide(L)'
;MASFSRVALSARLASRAIVPASTRLFQPSVASRGLHLSSPKMSEHPVATLQEDIAPRLPLSSLTLFEAKKKKNLSFEAIAQAVGRNEVAIAALFYGQAMASPEDIKALSKVLDIPVEVLESQLSGFPDRGRSLEMPPKDPLVYRLYEIVQNYGPAYKAILNEKFGDGIMSAISFSTKVEKETDEKGEWAKITLRGKWLPYSRF
;
A
#
# COMPACT_ATOMS: atom_id res chain seq x y z
N MET A 1 16.05 18.12 -63.59
CA MET A 1 16.85 17.04 -64.19
C MET A 1 16.48 15.73 -63.51
N ALA A 2 15.84 14.84 -64.26
CA ALA A 2 15.59 13.46 -63.85
C ALA A 2 16.85 12.62 -64.06
N SER A 3 17.03 11.56 -63.26
CA SER A 3 17.84 10.41 -63.66
C SER A 3 17.24 9.12 -63.11
N PHE A 4 17.22 8.12 -64.00
CA PHE A 4 16.59 6.82 -63.93
C PHE A 4 17.62 5.71 -63.59
N SER A 5 17.18 4.61 -62.96
CA SER A 5 17.37 3.20 -63.40
C SER A 5 16.97 2.24 -62.27
N ARG A 6 15.92 1.41 -62.42
CA ARG A 6 15.80 0.08 -63.08
C ARG A 6 16.53 -1.05 -62.31
N VAL A 7 15.82 -1.90 -61.56
CA VAL A 7 15.13 -3.19 -61.93
C VAL A 7 16.02 -4.41 -61.65
N ALA A 8 15.50 -5.38 -60.87
CA ALA A 8 15.55 -6.82 -61.23
C ALA A 8 14.64 -7.66 -60.30
N LEU A 9 13.66 -8.33 -60.92
CA LEU A 9 12.87 -9.45 -60.38
C LEU A 9 13.73 -10.72 -60.33
N SER A 10 13.47 -11.61 -59.37
CA SER A 10 13.68 -13.04 -59.61
C SER A 10 12.69 -13.89 -58.81
N ALA A 11 11.93 -14.71 -59.54
CA ALA A 11 11.01 -15.71 -59.05
C ALA A 11 11.70 -17.08 -59.05
N ARG A 12 11.41 -17.93 -58.04
CA ARG A 12 11.54 -19.39 -58.19
C ARG A 12 10.40 -20.12 -57.49
N LEU A 13 9.94 -21.15 -58.18
CA LEU A 13 8.77 -21.98 -57.94
C LEU A 13 9.02 -23.12 -56.93
N ALA A 14 7.97 -23.37 -56.15
CA ALA A 14 7.42 -24.60 -55.56
C ALA A 14 8.21 -25.92 -55.49
N SER A 15 7.98 -26.64 -54.38
CA SER A 15 7.64 -28.06 -54.41
C SER A 15 6.68 -28.41 -53.26
N ARG A 16 5.56 -29.05 -53.61
CA ARG A 16 4.53 -29.57 -52.72
C ARG A 16 5.03 -30.86 -52.05
N ALA A 17 4.76 -31.03 -50.77
CA ALA A 17 4.71 -32.33 -50.11
C ALA A 17 3.34 -32.48 -49.43
N ILE A 18 2.64 -33.57 -49.73
CA ILE A 18 1.36 -33.99 -49.15
C ILE A 18 1.66 -35.23 -48.31
N VAL A 19 1.31 -35.28 -47.01
CA VAL A 19 0.76 -36.47 -46.29
C VAL A 19 0.22 -36.02 -44.89
N PRO A 20 -0.54 -36.85 -44.13
CA PRO A 20 -2.00 -36.96 -44.09
C PRO A 20 -2.65 -36.37 -42.82
N ALA A 21 -3.98 -36.29 -42.84
CA ALA A 21 -4.82 -35.90 -41.70
C ALA A 21 -4.76 -36.93 -40.55
N SER A 22 -4.55 -36.45 -39.32
CA SER A 22 -4.77 -37.21 -38.09
C SER A 22 -5.74 -36.43 -37.20
N THR A 23 -6.98 -36.90 -37.14
CA THR A 23 -8.03 -36.36 -36.28
C THR A 23 -7.72 -36.75 -34.84
N ARG A 24 -7.13 -35.86 -34.05
CA ARG A 24 -7.04 -36.02 -32.58
C ARG A 24 -8.26 -35.37 -31.94
N LEU A 25 -9.04 -36.18 -31.25
CA LEU A 25 -10.12 -35.74 -30.36
C LEU A 25 -9.52 -34.87 -29.25
N PHE A 26 -9.91 -33.59 -29.21
CA PHE A 26 -9.61 -32.71 -28.09
C PHE A 26 -10.46 -33.13 -26.89
N GLN A 27 -9.84 -33.67 -25.85
CA GLN A 27 -10.43 -33.70 -24.52
C GLN A 27 -10.03 -32.41 -23.79
N PRO A 28 -10.98 -31.59 -23.29
CA PRO A 28 -10.62 -30.47 -22.45
C PRO A 28 -10.24 -30.99 -21.05
N SER A 29 -8.96 -30.89 -20.69
CA SER A 29 -8.53 -31.08 -19.30
C SER A 29 -8.95 -29.84 -18.49
N VAL A 30 -9.88 -30.00 -17.56
CA VAL A 30 -10.18 -28.97 -16.56
C VAL A 30 -8.98 -28.89 -15.63
N ALA A 31 -8.11 -27.90 -15.84
CA ALA A 31 -7.07 -27.57 -14.90
C ALA A 31 -7.71 -26.91 -13.67
N SER A 32 -7.86 -27.68 -12.59
CA SER A 32 -8.16 -27.14 -11.27
C SER A 32 -6.98 -26.27 -10.84
N ARG A 33 -7.12 -24.95 -11.01
CA ARG A 33 -6.23 -23.99 -10.35
C ARG A 33 -6.50 -24.09 -8.85
N GLY A 34 -5.69 -24.89 -8.16
CA GLY A 34 -5.55 -24.81 -6.73
C GLY A 34 -5.15 -23.38 -6.37
N LEU A 35 -5.99 -22.70 -5.60
CA LEU A 35 -5.62 -21.46 -4.92
C LEU A 35 -4.49 -21.82 -3.96
N HIS A 36 -3.26 -21.55 -4.38
CA HIS A 36 -2.11 -21.60 -3.48
C HIS A 36 -2.30 -20.44 -2.50
N LEU A 37 -2.94 -20.71 -1.37
CA LEU A 37 -2.96 -19.78 -0.25
C LEU A 37 -1.50 -19.70 0.22
N SER A 38 -0.80 -18.66 -0.20
CA SER A 38 0.53 -18.36 0.34
C SER A 38 0.38 -18.17 1.84
N SER A 39 1.12 -18.95 2.62
CA SER A 39 1.20 -18.75 4.06
C SER A 39 1.53 -17.28 4.35
N PRO A 40 0.84 -16.63 5.30
CA PRO A 40 1.07 -15.22 5.59
C PRO A 40 2.55 -15.02 5.94
N LYS A 41 3.18 -14.07 5.25
CA LYS A 41 4.60 -13.76 5.41
C LYS A 41 4.83 -13.28 6.85
N MET A 42 5.51 -14.10 7.65
CA MET A 42 5.92 -13.74 9.00
C MET A 42 6.96 -12.61 8.92
N SER A 43 6.91 -11.63 9.83
CA SER A 43 7.88 -10.52 9.82
C SER A 43 9.29 -11.02 10.15
N GLU A 44 10.30 -10.45 9.49
CA GLU A 44 11.72 -10.72 9.76
C GLU A 44 12.15 -10.23 11.15
N HIS A 45 11.44 -9.23 11.69
CA HIS A 45 11.64 -8.65 13.02
C HIS A 45 10.42 -8.92 13.92
N PRO A 46 10.55 -8.74 15.26
CA PRO A 46 9.40 -8.80 16.16
C PRO A 46 8.27 -7.88 15.69
N VAL A 47 7.03 -8.38 15.81
CA VAL A 47 5.86 -7.60 15.38
C VAL A 47 5.68 -6.37 16.26
N ALA A 48 5.36 -5.22 15.66
CA ALA A 48 5.03 -4.02 16.41
C ALA A 48 3.82 -4.24 17.33
N THR A 49 3.95 -3.81 18.59
CA THR A 49 2.91 -3.82 19.62
C THR A 49 2.60 -2.40 20.07
N LEU A 50 1.45 -2.20 20.73
CA LEU A 50 1.11 -0.90 21.30
C LEU A 50 2.11 -0.50 22.39
N GLN A 51 2.56 0.75 22.36
CA GLN A 51 3.38 1.34 23.42
C GLN A 51 2.47 1.79 24.57
N GLU A 52 2.87 1.51 25.81
CA GLU A 52 2.04 1.74 27.00
C GLU A 52 1.79 3.22 27.29
N ASP A 53 2.74 4.09 26.95
CA ASP A 53 2.70 5.53 27.19
C ASP A 53 1.68 6.26 26.29
N ILE A 54 1.43 5.74 25.09
CA ILE A 54 0.45 6.33 24.16
C ILE A 54 -0.95 5.76 24.32
N ALA A 55 -1.09 4.56 24.91
CA ALA A 55 -2.37 3.85 25.05
C ALA A 55 -3.51 4.69 25.65
N PRO A 56 -3.31 5.52 26.71
CA PRO A 56 -4.38 6.33 27.28
C PRO A 56 -4.96 7.40 26.33
N ARG A 57 -4.24 7.72 25.24
CA ARG A 57 -4.65 8.73 24.23
C ARG A 57 -5.35 8.12 23.02
N LEU A 58 -5.51 6.79 22.98
CA LEU A 58 -6.07 6.06 21.87
C LEU A 58 -7.47 5.52 22.19
N PRO A 59 -8.32 5.28 21.17
CA PRO A 59 -9.61 4.63 21.38
C PRO A 59 -9.43 3.18 21.84
N LEU A 60 -10.42 2.65 22.56
CA LEU A 60 -10.43 1.27 23.08
C LEU A 60 -10.16 0.22 21.98
N SER A 61 -10.63 0.46 20.76
CA SER A 61 -10.35 -0.40 19.61
C SER A 61 -8.85 -0.62 19.37
N SER A 62 -8.01 0.36 19.67
CA SER A 62 -6.56 0.24 19.50
C SER A 62 -5.99 -0.86 20.39
N LEU A 63 -6.38 -0.89 21.67
CA LEU A 63 -5.98 -1.93 22.62
C LEU A 63 -6.41 -3.31 22.13
N THR A 64 -7.70 -3.48 21.83
CA THR A 64 -8.29 -4.73 21.34
C THR A 64 -7.56 -5.26 20.10
N LEU A 65 -7.29 -4.39 19.12
CA LEU A 65 -6.63 -4.76 17.87
C LEU A 65 -5.16 -5.15 18.08
N PHE A 66 -4.41 -4.39 18.87
CA PHE A 66 -3.00 -4.68 19.14
C PHE A 66 -2.80 -5.94 19.97
N GLU A 67 -3.66 -6.21 20.95
CA GLU A 67 -3.63 -7.45 21.75
C GLU A 67 -3.87 -8.68 20.88
N ALA A 68 -4.89 -8.65 20.01
CA ALA A 68 -5.17 -9.75 19.09
C ALA A 68 -4.04 -9.96 18.08
N LYS A 69 -3.49 -8.86 17.52
CA LYS A 69 -2.32 -8.91 16.62
C LYS A 69 -1.11 -9.53 17.31
N LYS A 70 -0.83 -9.15 18.57
CA LYS A 70 0.27 -9.70 19.37
C LYS A 70 0.06 -11.19 19.65
N LYS A 71 -1.14 -11.60 20.08
CA LYS A 71 -1.50 -13.01 20.36
C LYS A 71 -1.30 -13.91 19.15
N LYS A 72 -1.60 -13.41 17.94
CA LYS A 72 -1.45 -14.16 16.69
C LYS A 72 -0.09 -13.97 16.00
N ASN A 73 0.78 -13.13 16.57
CA ASN A 73 2.08 -12.76 16.02
C ASN A 73 2.00 -12.30 14.54
N LEU A 74 1.01 -11.47 14.22
CA LEU A 74 0.79 -10.99 12.86
C LEU A 74 1.54 -9.68 12.58
N SER A 75 2.17 -9.59 11.40
CA SER A 75 2.72 -8.35 10.86
C SER A 75 1.59 -7.45 10.33
N PHE A 76 1.87 -6.16 10.16
CA PHE A 76 0.92 -5.27 9.50
C PHE A 76 0.76 -5.61 8.01
N GLU A 77 1.84 -6.03 7.33
CA GLU A 77 1.79 -6.57 5.97
C GLU A 77 0.75 -7.69 5.83
N ALA A 78 0.76 -8.69 6.72
CA ALA A 78 -0.17 -9.82 6.67
C ALA A 78 -1.63 -9.38 6.89
N ILE A 79 -1.88 -8.47 7.84
CA ILE A 79 -3.23 -7.95 8.10
C ILE A 79 -3.71 -7.10 6.91
N ALA A 80 -2.83 -6.27 6.34
CA ALA A 80 -3.11 -5.43 5.19
C ALA A 80 -3.49 -6.24 3.95
N GLN A 81 -2.77 -7.33 3.69
CA GLN A 81 -3.11 -8.29 2.62
C GLN A 81 -4.49 -8.93 2.86
N ALA A 82 -4.80 -9.32 4.09
CA ALA A 82 -6.09 -9.95 4.42
C ALA A 82 -7.28 -8.98 4.33
N VAL A 83 -7.08 -7.71 4.68
CA VAL A 83 -8.12 -6.67 4.66
C VAL A 83 -8.24 -6.00 3.29
N GLY A 84 -7.20 -6.05 2.45
CA GLY A 84 -7.19 -5.41 1.13
C GLY A 84 -6.87 -3.91 1.18
N ARG A 85 -6.08 -3.46 2.17
CA ARG A 85 -5.63 -2.07 2.30
C ARG A 85 -4.10 -1.99 2.28
N ASN A 86 -3.56 -0.80 2.10
CA ASN A 86 -2.12 -0.58 2.26
C ASN A 86 -1.70 -0.75 3.73
N GLU A 87 -0.49 -1.25 3.96
CA GLU A 87 0.08 -1.51 5.29
C GLU A 87 0.05 -0.30 6.23
N VAL A 88 0.45 0.88 5.76
CA VAL A 88 0.45 2.10 6.58
C VAL A 88 -0.99 2.50 6.96
N ALA A 89 -1.96 2.25 6.09
CA ALA A 89 -3.36 2.54 6.38
C ALA A 89 -3.94 1.61 7.46
N ILE A 90 -3.54 0.33 7.49
CA ILE A 90 -3.92 -0.59 8.58
C ILE A 90 -3.24 -0.20 9.89
N ALA A 91 -1.94 0.12 9.86
CA ALA A 91 -1.26 0.60 11.06
C ALA A 91 -1.93 1.89 11.61
N ALA A 92 -2.28 2.84 10.73
CA ALA A 92 -3.02 4.04 11.11
C ALA A 92 -4.40 3.74 11.72
N LEU A 93 -5.14 2.76 11.18
CA LEU A 93 -6.42 2.29 11.75
C LEU A 93 -6.22 1.75 13.17
N PHE A 94 -5.18 0.94 13.40
CA PHE A 94 -4.84 0.39 14.71
C PHE A 94 -4.49 1.48 15.75
N TYR A 95 -3.97 2.62 15.30
CA TYR A 95 -3.74 3.79 16.15
C TYR A 95 -4.93 4.75 16.20
N GLY A 96 -6.11 4.37 15.71
CA GLY A 96 -7.31 5.21 15.70
C GLY A 96 -7.27 6.39 14.73
N GLN A 97 -6.36 6.38 13.75
CA GLN A 97 -6.13 7.48 12.80
C GLN A 97 -6.82 7.26 11.45
N ALA A 98 -7.48 6.12 11.24
CA ALA A 98 -8.26 5.81 10.05
C ALA A 98 -9.60 5.17 10.41
N MET A 99 -10.59 5.39 9.55
CA MET A 99 -11.92 4.79 9.70
C MET A 99 -11.90 3.40 9.06
N ALA A 100 -12.55 2.44 9.73
CA ALA A 100 -12.82 1.11 9.19
C ALA A 100 -14.14 1.13 8.42
N SER A 101 -14.16 0.58 7.20
CA SER A 101 -15.43 0.29 6.52
C SER A 101 -16.11 -0.96 7.12
N PRO A 102 -17.38 -1.25 6.80
CA PRO A 102 -18.02 -2.50 7.20
C PRO A 102 -17.26 -3.75 6.69
N GLU A 103 -16.66 -3.67 5.51
CA GLU A 103 -15.83 -4.73 4.94
C GLU A 103 -14.52 -4.89 5.72
N ASP A 104 -13.88 -3.77 6.10
CA ASP A 104 -12.68 -3.79 6.94
C ASP A 104 -12.98 -4.48 8.28
N ILE A 105 -14.09 -4.15 8.94
CA ILE A 105 -14.49 -4.73 10.22
C ILE A 105 -14.65 -6.26 10.11
N LYS A 106 -15.34 -6.74 9.08
CA LYS A 106 -15.51 -8.18 8.83
C LYS A 106 -14.18 -8.88 8.56
N ALA A 107 -13.31 -8.26 7.75
CA ALA A 107 -11.99 -8.82 7.44
C ALA A 107 -11.07 -8.84 8.67
N LEU A 108 -11.07 -7.76 9.46
CA LEU A 108 -10.33 -7.65 10.72
C LEU A 108 -10.81 -8.67 11.74
N SER A 109 -12.13 -8.82 11.92
CA SER A 109 -12.73 -9.83 12.78
C SER A 109 -12.20 -11.23 12.44
N LYS A 110 -12.24 -11.59 11.15
CA LYS A 110 -11.76 -12.89 10.66
C LYS A 110 -10.26 -13.09 10.88
N VAL A 111 -9.42 -12.13 10.48
CA VAL A 111 -7.97 -12.31 10.54
C VAL A 111 -7.43 -12.25 11.98
N LEU A 112 -8.05 -11.44 12.84
CA LEU A 112 -7.64 -11.26 14.24
C LEU A 112 -8.36 -12.19 15.22
N ASP A 113 -9.39 -12.92 14.77
CA ASP A 113 -10.21 -13.78 15.63
C ASP A 113 -10.88 -12.99 16.78
N ILE A 114 -11.49 -11.86 16.42
CA ILE A 114 -12.25 -11.00 17.32
C ILE A 114 -13.72 -11.08 16.89
N PRO A 115 -14.69 -11.28 17.80
CA PRO A 115 -16.11 -11.22 17.45
C PRO A 115 -16.46 -9.92 16.72
N VAL A 116 -17.21 -10.03 15.61
CA VAL A 116 -17.48 -8.89 14.73
C VAL A 116 -18.25 -7.79 15.45
N GLU A 117 -19.15 -8.15 16.36
CA GLU A 117 -19.99 -7.25 17.13
C GLU A 117 -19.16 -6.35 18.07
N VAL A 118 -18.05 -6.89 18.60
CA VAL A 118 -17.09 -6.13 19.42
C VAL A 118 -16.42 -5.06 18.58
N LEU A 119 -15.97 -5.42 17.38
CA LEU A 119 -15.34 -4.47 16.46
C LEU A 119 -16.34 -3.44 15.93
N GLU A 120 -17.57 -3.86 15.58
CA GLU A 120 -18.63 -2.94 15.16
C GLU A 120 -18.92 -1.90 16.25
N SER A 121 -19.00 -2.31 17.51
CA SER A 121 -19.19 -1.39 18.64
C SER A 121 -18.01 -0.42 18.79
N GLN A 122 -16.78 -0.92 18.82
CA GLN A 122 -15.59 -0.12 19.14
C GLN A 122 -15.04 0.72 17.98
N LEU A 123 -15.32 0.33 16.72
CA LEU A 123 -14.90 1.05 15.51
C LEU A 123 -16.02 1.90 14.91
N SER A 124 -17.17 1.98 15.56
CA SER A 124 -18.27 2.86 15.15
C SER A 124 -17.91 4.35 15.27
N GLY A 125 -18.61 5.19 14.49
CA GLY A 125 -18.41 6.63 14.48
C GLY A 125 -17.24 7.09 13.60
N PHE A 126 -16.74 8.29 13.87
CA PHE A 126 -15.68 8.93 13.08
C PHE A 126 -14.38 9.05 13.88
N PRO A 127 -13.20 8.83 13.27
CA PRO A 127 -11.93 8.91 14.00
C PRO A 127 -11.58 10.33 14.45
N ASP A 128 -11.25 10.48 15.73
CA ASP A 128 -10.65 11.69 16.30
C ASP A 128 -9.12 11.65 16.12
N ARG A 129 -8.68 12.16 14.98
CA ARG A 129 -7.28 12.07 14.51
C ARG A 129 -6.39 13.09 15.21
N GLY A 130 -5.11 12.74 15.36
CA GLY A 130 -4.06 13.65 15.85
C GLY A 130 -3.75 13.52 17.34
N ARG A 131 -4.40 12.62 18.08
CA ARG A 131 -4.13 12.39 19.52
C ARG A 131 -3.02 11.39 19.80
N SER A 132 -2.63 10.58 18.82
CA SER A 132 -1.65 9.49 19.01
C SER A 132 -0.23 10.00 19.25
N LEU A 133 0.11 11.21 18.80
CA LEU A 133 1.45 11.77 18.88
C LEU A 133 1.44 13.12 19.60
N GLU A 134 2.24 13.26 20.65
CA GLU A 134 2.52 14.57 21.25
C GLU A 134 3.52 15.33 20.39
N MET A 135 3.32 16.64 20.25
CA MET A 135 4.21 17.51 19.49
C MET A 135 5.05 18.40 20.43
N PRO A 136 6.37 18.53 20.22
CA PRO A 136 7.16 17.81 19.21
C PRO A 136 7.30 16.31 19.54
N PRO A 137 7.50 15.43 18.53
CA PRO A 137 7.67 14.00 18.76
C PRO A 137 8.87 13.72 19.66
N LYS A 138 8.71 12.79 20.61
CA LYS A 138 9.82 12.36 21.49
C LYS A 138 10.52 11.10 20.98
N ASP A 139 9.78 10.24 20.28
CA ASP A 139 10.34 9.03 19.66
C ASP A 139 11.34 9.42 18.54
N PRO A 140 12.58 8.89 18.56
CA PRO A 140 13.60 9.28 17.59
C PRO A 140 13.22 8.99 16.13
N LEU A 141 12.54 7.87 15.84
CA LEU A 141 12.16 7.51 14.47
C LEU A 141 11.16 8.53 13.92
N VAL A 142 10.12 8.83 14.70
CA VAL A 142 9.09 9.81 14.31
C VAL A 142 9.67 11.23 14.29
N TYR A 143 10.57 11.57 15.21
CA TYR A 143 11.22 12.87 15.24
C TYR A 143 12.01 13.18 13.97
N ARG A 144 12.65 12.19 13.33
CA ARG A 144 13.35 12.43 12.05
C ARG A 144 12.41 12.85 10.92
N LEU A 145 11.16 12.37 10.91
CA LEU A 145 10.18 12.83 9.93
C LEU A 145 9.79 14.29 10.17
N TYR A 146 9.64 14.68 11.44
CA TYR A 146 9.43 16.07 11.82
C TYR A 146 10.64 16.96 11.45
N GLU A 147 11.87 16.49 11.68
CA GLU A 147 13.11 17.20 11.33
C GLU A 147 13.24 17.41 9.80
N ILE A 148 12.84 16.41 9.00
CA ILE A 148 12.76 16.56 7.54
C ILE A 148 11.79 17.69 7.17
N VAL A 149 10.61 17.76 7.79
CA VAL A 149 9.65 18.86 7.55
C VAL A 149 10.24 20.21 7.97
N GLN A 150 10.92 20.27 9.13
CA GLN A 150 11.54 21.48 9.64
C GLN A 150 12.64 22.01 8.70
N ASN A 151 13.48 21.13 8.16
CA ASN A 151 14.61 21.52 7.32
C ASN A 151 14.24 21.74 5.85
N TYR A 152 13.37 20.89 5.29
CA TYR A 152 13.01 20.91 3.87
C TYR A 152 11.66 21.54 3.56
N GLY A 153 10.88 21.93 4.57
CA GLY A 153 9.55 22.55 4.39
C GLY A 153 9.54 23.72 3.39
N PRO A 154 10.39 24.75 3.56
CA PRO A 154 10.49 25.85 2.60
C PRO A 154 10.93 25.40 1.20
N ALA A 155 11.82 24.42 1.10
CA ALA A 155 12.28 23.88 -0.19
C ALA A 155 11.15 23.14 -0.92
N TYR A 156 10.40 22.27 -0.22
CA TYR A 156 9.22 21.63 -0.78
C TYR A 156 8.18 22.65 -1.23
N LYS A 157 7.91 23.67 -0.41
CA LYS A 157 6.96 24.73 -0.76
C LYS A 157 7.37 25.42 -2.07
N ALA A 158 8.63 25.85 -2.18
CA ALA A 158 9.13 26.53 -3.38
C ALA A 158 9.01 25.65 -4.63
N ILE A 159 9.52 24.41 -4.58
CA ILE A 159 9.49 23.48 -5.73
C ILE A 159 8.06 23.12 -6.13
N LEU A 160 7.16 22.89 -5.16
CA LEU A 160 5.76 22.61 -5.43
C LEU A 160 5.08 23.83 -6.08
N ASN A 161 5.39 25.04 -5.62
CA ASN A 161 4.85 26.26 -6.23
C ASN A 161 5.36 26.45 -7.67
N GLU A 162 6.63 26.20 -7.95
CA GLU A 162 7.17 26.26 -9.32
C GLU A 162 6.53 25.21 -10.25
N LYS A 163 6.24 24.01 -9.75
CA LYS A 163 5.71 22.90 -10.56
C LYS A 163 4.19 22.95 -10.75
N PHE A 164 3.45 23.41 -9.75
CA PHE A 164 2.00 23.27 -9.70
C PHE A 164 1.23 24.58 -9.48
N GLY A 165 1.94 25.69 -9.27
CA GLY A 165 1.35 27.01 -9.00
C GLY A 165 1.01 27.23 -7.52
N ASP A 166 0.08 28.14 -7.26
CA ASP A 166 -0.36 28.45 -5.89
C ASP A 166 -1.43 27.46 -5.40
N GLY A 167 -1.14 26.75 -4.31
CA GLY A 167 -1.96 25.64 -3.83
C GLY A 167 -1.24 24.76 -2.80
N ILE A 168 -1.82 23.58 -2.53
CA ILE A 168 -1.30 22.62 -1.57
C ILE A 168 -1.34 21.17 -2.09
N MET A 169 -0.45 20.34 -1.58
CA MET A 169 -0.58 18.88 -1.64
C MET A 169 -1.54 18.43 -0.53
N SER A 170 -2.68 17.85 -0.89
CA SER A 170 -3.68 17.38 0.08
C SER A 170 -3.14 16.27 0.98
N ALA A 171 -3.45 16.34 2.28
CA ALA A 171 -3.27 15.26 3.25
C ALA A 171 -4.56 14.43 3.48
N ILE A 172 -5.64 14.72 2.73
CA ILE A 172 -6.94 14.03 2.80
C ILE A 172 -7.15 13.16 1.56
N SER A 173 -7.07 13.77 0.37
CA SER A 173 -6.99 13.03 -0.89
C SER A 173 -5.54 12.60 -1.10
N PHE A 174 -5.13 11.62 -0.31
CA PHE A 174 -3.75 11.29 -0.05
C PHE A 174 -3.54 9.78 0.10
N SER A 175 -2.37 9.30 -0.32
CA SER A 175 -1.87 7.97 0.05
C SER A 175 -0.38 8.01 0.37
N THR A 176 0.05 7.05 1.18
CA THR A 176 1.46 6.84 1.53
C THR A 176 1.78 5.36 1.60
N LYS A 177 3.06 5.03 1.45
CA LYS A 177 3.60 3.68 1.61
C LYS A 177 5.05 3.77 2.09
N VAL A 178 5.50 2.69 2.72
CA VAL A 178 6.90 2.47 3.11
C VAL A 178 7.42 1.29 2.30
N GLU A 179 8.61 1.47 1.73
CA GLU A 179 9.32 0.43 0.98
C GLU A 179 10.75 0.35 1.50
N LYS A 180 11.30 -0.87 1.54
CA LYS A 180 12.71 -1.12 1.81
C LYS A 180 13.44 -1.21 0.48
N GLU A 181 14.47 -0.41 0.30
CA GLU A 181 15.38 -0.47 -0.85
C GLU A 181 16.78 -0.88 -0.37
N THR A 182 17.47 -1.73 -1.12
CA THR A 182 18.84 -2.16 -0.80
C THR A 182 19.74 -1.84 -1.99
N ASP A 183 20.87 -1.19 -1.71
CA ASP A 183 21.92 -0.92 -2.69
C ASP A 183 23.31 -1.29 -2.13
N GLU A 184 24.37 -0.97 -2.88
CA GLU A 184 25.76 -1.27 -2.48
C GLU A 184 26.18 -0.60 -1.15
N LYS A 185 25.48 0.46 -0.71
CA LYS A 185 25.79 1.24 0.50
C LYS A 185 24.97 0.80 1.70
N GLY A 186 23.95 -0.04 1.51
CA GLY A 186 23.16 -0.61 2.58
C GLY A 186 21.66 -0.59 2.30
N GLU A 187 20.89 -0.55 3.38
CA GLU A 187 19.43 -0.57 3.35
C GLU A 187 18.85 0.83 3.60
N TRP A 188 17.81 1.16 2.85
CA TRP A 188 17.16 2.45 2.84
C TRP A 188 15.66 2.29 3.08
N ALA A 189 15.10 3.17 3.91
CA ALA A 189 13.65 3.30 4.06
C ALA A 189 13.14 4.38 3.10
N LYS A 190 12.31 3.98 2.14
CA LYS A 190 11.67 4.88 1.19
C LYS A 190 10.23 5.14 1.59
N ILE A 191 9.93 6.38 1.94
CA ILE A 191 8.56 6.84 2.21
C ILE A 191 8.07 7.60 0.99
N THR A 192 6.96 7.15 0.42
CA THR A 192 6.28 7.89 -0.65
C THR A 192 5.11 8.69 -0.08
N LEU A 193 5.06 9.99 -0.37
CA LEU A 193 3.93 10.86 -0.08
C LEU A 193 3.24 11.24 -1.39
N ARG A 194 1.99 10.82 -1.60
CA ARG A 194 1.24 11.07 -2.83
C ARG A 194 -0.10 11.75 -2.52
N GLY A 195 -0.09 13.08 -2.54
CA GLY A 195 -1.30 13.89 -2.37
C GLY A 195 -1.81 14.48 -3.69
N LYS A 196 -3.12 14.64 -3.81
CA LYS A 196 -3.73 15.44 -4.87
C LYS A 196 -3.35 16.91 -4.72
N TRP A 197 -2.94 17.57 -5.80
CA TRP A 197 -2.73 19.02 -5.82
C TRP A 197 -4.05 19.78 -5.81
N LEU A 198 -4.18 20.79 -4.96
CA LEU A 198 -5.36 21.62 -4.81
C LEU A 198 -4.97 23.10 -4.98
N PRO A 199 -5.27 23.73 -6.14
CA PRO A 199 -5.01 25.15 -6.34
C PRO A 199 -5.97 26.00 -5.50
N TYR A 200 -5.53 27.18 -5.07
CA TYR A 200 -6.42 28.14 -4.39
C TYR A 200 -7.43 28.73 -5.38
N SER A 201 -8.70 28.80 -4.96
CA SER A 201 -9.73 29.52 -5.71
C SER A 201 -9.49 31.03 -5.60
N ARG A 202 -9.73 31.74 -6.69
CA ARG A 202 -9.89 33.20 -6.68
C ARG A 202 -11.37 33.51 -6.47
N PHE A 203 -11.71 34.15 -5.36
CA PHE A 203 -13.07 34.59 -5.03
C PHE A 203 -13.04 36.02 -4.49
#